data_AF-A0A3D1H6H0-F1
#
_entry.id   AF-A0A3D1H6H0-F1
#
_cell.length_a   1.000
_cell.length_b   1.000
_cell.length_c   1.000
_cell.angle_alpha   90.00
_cell.angle_beta   90.00
_cell.angle_gamma   90.00
#
_symmetry.space_group_name_H-M   'P 1'
#
loop_
_entity.id
_entity.type
_entity.pdbx_description
1 polymer ?
#
loop_
_entity_poly.entity_id
_entity_poly.type
_entity_poly.pdbx_seq_one_letter_code
_entity_poly.pdbx_strand_id
1 'polypeptide(L)'
;KVMFLKNDHERGIMNGTLGLVVDFKNDPDEKGPYPLIQLMDKRKVLATPEIWSINNEKGTPMVSFEQVPLRLAWAITVHKSQGMTLEAAEIDLSKAFEPGQGYVALSRLKELDGLRLLGINRMAIEVDPLAYKADQRFQELSGEIDQIPEEDFSKNWESHIYASGGTTDEKELKKHNTKKEAKEKQISTHQVTIQYIEQGMSLKEISEERGMTYSTIQGHILTISDKYPDVDISAYRPESVLMDRINEVYKKAESKAKEDDYSGDGRLKSSIIFRALGDKIDYATIKLAYAFLDI
;
A
#
# COMPACT_ATOMS: atom_id res chain seq x y z
N LYS A 1 -13.30 21.90 10.94
CA LYS A 1 -12.61 20.61 11.17
C LYS A 1 -13.61 19.49 11.04
N VAL A 2 -13.27 18.47 10.27
CA VAL A 2 -14.10 17.28 10.08
C VAL A 2 -13.29 16.03 10.36
N MET A 3 -13.99 14.92 10.58
CA MET A 3 -13.42 13.60 10.83
C MET A 3 -14.10 12.59 9.92
N PHE A 4 -13.30 11.70 9.32
CA PHE A 4 -13.81 10.57 8.55
C PHE A 4 -14.40 9.48 9.45
N LEU A 5 -15.53 8.90 9.02
CA LEU A 5 -16.30 7.90 9.76
C LEU A 5 -16.12 6.46 9.24
N LYS A 6 -15.38 6.30 8.14
CA LYS A 6 -15.14 5.00 7.51
C LYS A 6 -13.67 4.82 7.15
N ASN A 7 -13.29 3.56 6.98
CA ASN A 7 -11.96 3.17 6.53
C ASN A 7 -11.95 3.11 5.00
N ASP A 8 -10.98 3.79 4.41
CA ASP A 8 -10.59 3.70 3.02
C ASP A 8 -9.08 3.43 2.99
N HIS A 9 -8.74 2.14 2.85
CA HIS A 9 -7.36 1.67 2.89
C HIS A 9 -6.54 2.15 1.68
N GLU A 10 -7.17 2.38 0.53
CA GLU A 10 -6.48 2.81 -0.69
C GLU A 10 -6.00 4.25 -0.56
N ARG A 11 -6.83 5.11 0.05
CA ARG A 11 -6.47 6.51 0.31
C ARG A 11 -5.75 6.70 1.63
N GLY A 12 -5.58 5.64 2.42
CA GLY A 12 -4.93 5.69 3.74
C GLY A 12 -5.73 6.48 4.76
N ILE A 13 -7.07 6.44 4.66
CA ILE A 13 -8.01 7.09 5.56
C ILE A 13 -8.57 6.01 6.47
N MET A 14 -8.47 6.22 7.78
CA MET A 14 -9.12 5.37 8.77
C MET A 14 -10.24 6.14 9.45
N ASN A 15 -11.19 5.41 10.03
CA ASN A 15 -12.18 5.99 10.93
C ASN A 15 -11.46 6.76 12.04
N GLY A 16 -11.80 8.04 12.17
CA GLY A 16 -11.14 8.96 13.09
C GLY A 16 -10.13 9.91 12.44
N THR A 17 -9.80 9.75 11.15
CA THR A 17 -8.88 10.63 10.44
C THR A 17 -9.43 12.06 10.41
N LEU A 18 -8.64 13.02 10.90
CA LEU A 18 -9.01 14.43 10.97
C LEU A 18 -8.61 15.19 9.70
N GLY A 19 -9.39 16.21 9.35
CA GLY A 19 -9.06 17.11 8.26
C GLY A 19 -9.80 18.45 8.31
N LEU A 20 -9.45 19.30 7.35
CA LEU A 20 -10.05 20.61 7.14
C LEU A 20 -10.76 20.62 5.79
N VAL A 21 -12.02 21.04 5.76
CA VAL A 21 -12.71 21.32 4.50
C VAL A 21 -12.05 22.56 3.90
N VAL A 22 -11.47 22.44 2.71
CA VAL A 22 -10.76 23.52 2.03
C VAL A 22 -11.47 24.00 0.78
N ASP A 23 -12.33 23.17 0.19
CA ASP A 23 -13.05 23.47 -1.04
C ASP A 23 -14.25 22.51 -1.22
N PHE A 24 -15.03 22.70 -2.28
CA PHE A 24 -16.06 21.76 -2.73
C PHE A 24 -15.92 21.50 -4.23
N LYS A 25 -15.92 20.22 -4.65
CA LYS A 25 -15.73 19.82 -6.05
C LYS A 25 -16.70 18.71 -6.46
N ASN A 26 -16.97 18.62 -7.75
CA ASN A 26 -17.70 17.48 -8.31
C ASN A 26 -16.78 16.25 -8.37
N ASP A 27 -17.38 15.07 -8.32
CA ASP A 27 -16.70 13.81 -8.57
C ASP A 27 -16.44 13.61 -10.09
N PRO A 28 -15.73 12.53 -10.49
CA PRO A 28 -15.45 12.26 -11.90
C PRO A 28 -16.69 12.03 -12.78
N ASP A 29 -17.83 11.68 -12.18
CA ASP A 29 -19.12 11.48 -12.86
C ASP A 29 -19.94 12.79 -12.90
N GLU A 30 -19.31 13.93 -12.61
CA GLU A 30 -19.90 15.26 -12.48
C GLU A 30 -21.00 15.39 -11.41
N LYS A 31 -21.09 14.45 -10.47
CA LYS A 31 -22.00 14.54 -9.32
C LYS A 31 -21.36 15.35 -8.19
N GLY A 32 -22.18 16.12 -7.49
CA GLY A 32 -21.71 16.96 -6.38
C GLY A 32 -22.47 18.28 -6.26
N PRO A 33 -21.93 19.27 -5.54
CA PRO A 33 -20.53 19.34 -5.09
C PRO A 33 -20.26 18.63 -3.74
N TYR A 34 -19.11 17.96 -3.64
CA TYR A 34 -18.65 17.24 -2.46
C TYR A 34 -17.45 17.93 -1.78
N PRO A 35 -17.31 17.80 -0.45
CA PRO A 35 -16.27 18.50 0.28
C PRO A 35 -14.87 17.93 -0.03
N LEU A 36 -13.94 18.83 -0.35
CA LEU A 36 -12.52 18.54 -0.49
C LEU A 36 -11.83 18.75 0.86
N ILE A 37 -11.27 17.68 1.40
CA ILE A 37 -10.68 17.65 2.74
C ILE A 37 -9.16 17.64 2.64
N GLN A 38 -8.50 18.61 3.27
CA GLN A 38 -7.07 18.59 3.48
C GLN A 38 -6.75 17.85 4.79
N LEU A 39 -5.98 16.78 4.68
CA LEU A 39 -5.50 15.98 5.81
C LEU A 39 -4.29 16.64 6.48
N MET A 40 -3.87 16.10 7.63
CA MET A 40 -2.71 16.58 8.39
C MET A 40 -1.40 16.47 7.60
N ASP A 41 -1.28 15.45 6.74
CA ASP A 41 -0.14 15.25 5.83
C ASP A 41 -0.20 16.11 4.55
N LYS A 42 -1.12 17.09 4.49
CA LYS A 42 -1.37 18.01 3.37
C LYS A 42 -1.98 17.37 2.12
N ARG A 43 -2.23 16.06 2.09
CA ARG A 43 -2.98 15.43 0.98
C ARG A 43 -4.41 15.98 0.96
N LYS A 44 -4.96 16.11 -0.25
CA LYS A 44 -6.35 16.53 -0.45
C LYS A 44 -7.17 15.34 -0.92
N VAL A 45 -8.28 15.09 -0.25
CA VAL A 45 -9.18 13.96 -0.51
C VAL A 45 -10.58 14.51 -0.78
N LEU A 46 -11.19 14.11 -1.89
CA LEU A 46 -12.60 14.36 -2.14
C LEU A 46 -13.44 13.33 -1.38
N ALA A 47 -14.29 13.78 -0.46
CA ALA A 47 -15.15 12.89 0.32
C ALA A 47 -16.51 12.72 -0.38
N THR A 48 -16.68 11.60 -1.06
CA THR A 48 -17.92 11.23 -1.76
C THR A 48 -18.89 10.48 -0.83
N PRO A 49 -20.20 10.42 -1.15
CA PRO A 49 -21.16 9.66 -0.38
C PRO A 49 -20.80 8.18 -0.29
N GLU A 50 -21.07 7.59 0.86
CA GLU A 50 -20.92 6.18 1.13
C GLU A 50 -22.21 5.60 1.70
N ILE A 51 -22.41 4.30 1.51
CA ILE A 51 -23.58 3.58 1.99
C ILE A 51 -23.23 2.84 3.30
N TRP A 52 -24.05 3.02 4.32
CA TRP A 52 -24.12 2.17 5.51
C TRP A 52 -25.38 1.31 5.43
N SER A 53 -25.24 0.02 5.61
CA SER A 53 -26.37 -0.92 5.55
C SER A 53 -26.45 -1.75 6.82
N ILE A 54 -27.67 -1.91 7.33
CA ILE A 54 -27.99 -2.91 8.37
C ILE A 54 -28.50 -4.13 7.64
N ASN A 55 -27.76 -5.23 7.73
CA ASN A 55 -28.09 -6.48 7.06
C ASN A 55 -28.84 -7.42 8.01
N ASN A 56 -29.73 -8.24 7.46
CA ASN A 56 -30.32 -9.36 8.20
C ASN A 56 -29.29 -10.50 8.40
N GLU A 57 -29.69 -11.54 9.14
CA GLU A 57 -28.86 -12.75 9.37
C GLU A 57 -28.43 -13.47 8.07
N LYS A 58 -29.14 -13.23 6.96
CA LYS A 58 -28.83 -13.77 5.64
C LYS A 58 -27.94 -12.85 4.79
N GLY A 59 -27.44 -11.74 5.36
CA GLY A 59 -26.59 -10.77 4.67
C GLY A 59 -27.32 -9.83 3.70
N THR A 60 -28.65 -9.84 3.67
CA THR A 60 -29.44 -8.93 2.83
C THR A 60 -29.62 -7.57 3.51
N PRO A 61 -29.32 -6.44 2.84
CA PRO A 61 -29.52 -5.11 3.41
C PRO A 61 -31.00 -4.84 3.65
N MET A 62 -31.38 -4.59 4.90
CA MET A 62 -32.75 -4.26 5.30
C MET A 62 -33.00 -2.75 5.22
N VAL A 63 -32.01 -1.98 5.64
CA VAL A 63 -32.05 -0.52 5.63
C VAL A 63 -30.66 -0.04 5.22
N SER A 64 -30.61 0.87 4.26
CA SER A 64 -29.40 1.57 3.86
C SER A 64 -29.55 3.06 4.10
N PHE A 65 -28.43 3.70 4.42
CA PHE A 65 -28.29 5.14 4.56
C PHE A 65 -27.09 5.57 3.72
N GLU A 66 -27.29 6.56 2.85
CA GLU A 66 -26.24 7.11 1.99
C GLU A 66 -25.90 8.54 2.43
N GLN A 67 -24.63 8.80 2.71
CA GLN A 67 -24.16 10.10 3.17
C GLN A 67 -22.65 10.25 2.99
N VAL A 68 -22.15 11.48 2.90
CA VAL A 68 -20.71 11.76 2.95
C VAL A 68 -20.17 11.31 4.32
N PRO A 69 -19.09 10.49 4.39
CA PRO A 69 -18.59 9.87 5.62
C PRO A 69 -17.81 10.85 6.50
N LEU A 70 -18.36 12.03 6.75
CA LEU A 70 -17.75 13.09 7.53
C LEU A 70 -18.65 13.51 8.70
N ARG A 71 -18.00 13.83 9.82
CA ARG A 71 -18.63 14.49 10.96
C ARG A 71 -17.85 15.72 11.37
N LEU A 72 -18.54 16.74 11.89
CA LEU A 72 -17.87 17.87 12.54
C LEU A 72 -17.01 17.37 13.70
N ALA A 73 -15.77 17.83 13.76
CA ALA A 73 -14.74 17.29 14.65
C ALA A 73 -13.99 18.37 15.44
N TRP A 74 -14.70 19.45 15.81
CA TRP A 74 -14.17 20.41 16.77
C TRP A 74 -14.23 19.89 18.20
N ALA A 75 -15.28 19.14 18.52
CA ALA A 75 -15.46 18.48 19.80
C ALA A 75 -16.04 17.10 19.57
N ILE A 76 -15.53 16.13 20.33
CA ILE A 76 -16.05 14.76 20.38
C ILE A 76 -16.17 14.35 21.84
N THR A 77 -17.12 13.47 22.13
CA THR A 77 -17.23 12.91 23.47
C THR A 77 -16.13 11.87 23.69
N VAL A 78 -15.70 11.69 24.94
CA VAL A 78 -14.71 10.66 25.32
C VAL A 78 -15.13 9.28 24.78
N HIS A 79 -16.39 8.91 24.94
CA HIS A 79 -16.97 7.67 24.39
C HIS A 79 -16.77 7.51 22.87
N LYS A 80 -16.89 8.60 22.10
CA LYS A 80 -16.69 8.56 20.65
C LYS A 80 -15.22 8.58 20.24
N SER A 81 -14.32 8.95 21.14
CA SER A 81 -12.88 8.85 20.94
C SER A 81 -12.30 7.47 21.31
N GLN A 82 -13.09 6.58 21.92
CA GLN A 82 -12.59 5.28 22.36
C GLN A 82 -12.05 4.46 21.18
N GLY A 83 -10.83 3.94 21.33
CA GLY A 83 -10.13 3.19 20.28
C GLY A 83 -9.48 4.07 19.21
N MET A 84 -9.61 5.40 19.29
CA MET A 84 -8.93 6.33 18.39
C MET A 84 -7.55 6.70 18.91
N THR A 85 -6.67 7.15 18.01
CA THR A 85 -5.39 7.77 18.36
C THR A 85 -5.36 9.20 17.83
N LEU A 86 -5.06 10.15 18.71
CA LEU A 86 -5.06 11.58 18.45
C LEU A 86 -3.65 12.15 18.61
N GLU A 87 -3.28 13.11 17.76
CA GLU A 87 -2.00 13.81 17.85
C GLU A 87 -2.01 14.89 18.93
N ALA A 88 -3.10 15.66 19.01
CA ALA A 88 -3.30 16.70 20.01
C ALA A 88 -4.78 16.88 20.34
N ALA A 89 -5.09 17.19 21.60
CA ALA A 89 -6.45 17.39 22.08
C ALA A 89 -6.49 18.34 23.27
N GLU A 90 -7.50 19.21 23.28
CA GLU A 90 -7.92 19.95 24.46
C GLU A 90 -9.02 19.13 25.17
N ILE A 91 -8.80 18.80 26.43
CA ILE A 91 -9.66 17.88 27.19
C ILE A 91 -10.11 18.56 28.49
N ASP A 92 -11.41 18.52 28.77
CA ASP A 92 -11.99 18.92 30.05
C ASP A 92 -12.67 17.71 30.71
N LEU A 93 -12.09 17.25 31.82
CA LEU A 93 -12.57 16.14 32.64
C LEU A 93 -13.20 16.63 33.96
N SER A 94 -13.45 17.93 34.11
CA SER A 94 -14.07 18.49 35.33
C SER A 94 -15.46 17.90 35.63
N LYS A 95 -16.17 17.48 34.58
CA LYS A 95 -17.51 16.87 34.64
C LYS A 95 -17.53 15.37 34.32
N ALA A 96 -16.38 14.70 34.40
CA ALA A 96 -16.36 13.24 34.24
C ALA A 96 -17.26 12.59 35.31
N PHE A 97 -18.04 11.59 34.90
CA PHE A 97 -19.10 11.01 35.73
C PHE A 97 -19.02 9.48 35.83
N GLU A 98 -18.15 8.84 35.06
CA GLU A 98 -17.90 7.40 35.12
C GLU A 98 -16.43 7.09 35.46
N PRO A 99 -16.17 6.05 36.29
CA PRO A 99 -14.83 5.54 36.53
C PRO A 99 -14.13 5.15 35.22
N GLY A 100 -12.82 5.40 35.13
CA GLY A 100 -12.01 5.10 33.94
C GLY A 100 -12.20 6.05 32.76
N GLN A 101 -13.19 6.96 32.77
CA GLN A 101 -13.42 7.90 31.67
C GLN A 101 -12.21 8.83 31.43
N GLY A 102 -11.52 9.28 32.49
CA GLY A 102 -10.32 10.08 32.35
C GLY A 102 -9.16 9.28 31.74
N TYR A 103 -8.99 8.02 32.13
CA TYR A 103 -8.01 7.13 31.51
C TYR A 103 -8.28 6.94 30.02
N VAL A 104 -9.54 6.70 29.61
CA VAL A 104 -9.91 6.56 28.20
C VAL A 104 -9.54 7.83 27.43
N ALA A 105 -9.89 9.01 27.95
CA ALA A 105 -9.63 10.29 27.29
C ALA A 105 -8.12 10.58 27.12
N LEU A 106 -7.36 10.43 28.21
CA LEU A 106 -5.92 10.76 28.22
C LEU A 106 -5.11 9.77 27.38
N SER A 107 -5.48 8.48 27.38
CA SER A 107 -4.79 7.43 26.61
C SER A 107 -5.02 7.52 25.08
N ARG A 108 -5.83 8.46 24.59
CA ARG A 108 -5.98 8.67 23.14
C ARG A 108 -4.82 9.43 22.53
N LEU A 109 -4.08 10.18 23.34
CA LEU A 109 -2.95 10.98 22.89
C LEU A 109 -1.69 10.12 22.77
N LYS A 110 -0.93 10.31 21.70
CA LYS A 110 0.36 9.63 21.52
C LYS A 110 1.42 10.14 22.49
N GLU A 111 1.46 11.45 22.68
CA GLU A 111 2.50 12.15 23.44
C GLU A 111 1.87 13.17 24.39
N LEU A 112 2.55 13.44 25.50
CA LEU A 112 2.06 14.38 26.51
C LEU A 112 2.03 15.83 25.99
N ASP A 113 2.94 16.19 25.06
CA ASP A 113 3.00 17.54 24.45
C ASP A 113 1.72 17.89 23.66
N GLY A 114 0.98 16.88 23.20
CA GLY A 114 -0.31 17.05 22.53
C GLY A 114 -1.49 17.31 23.49
N LEU A 115 -1.29 17.20 24.81
CA LEU A 115 -2.33 17.35 25.82
C LEU A 115 -2.49 18.81 26.26
N ARG A 116 -3.72 19.32 26.19
CA ARG A 116 -4.14 20.51 26.93
C ARG A 116 -5.30 20.16 27.85
N LEU A 117 -5.01 20.00 29.15
CA LEU A 117 -6.02 19.64 30.15
C LEU A 117 -6.59 20.90 30.80
N LEU A 118 -7.91 21.12 30.65
CA LEU A 118 -8.61 22.28 31.21
C LEU A 118 -9.06 22.06 32.65
N GLY A 119 -9.37 20.82 33.02
CA GLY A 119 -9.84 20.46 34.34
C GLY A 119 -9.96 18.95 34.50
N ILE A 120 -9.92 18.48 35.76
CA ILE A 120 -10.06 17.08 36.12
C ILE A 120 -10.73 16.98 37.48
N ASN A 121 -11.56 15.95 37.68
CA ASN A 121 -12.18 15.64 38.96
C ASN A 121 -11.74 14.27 39.47
N ARG A 122 -12.14 13.91 40.70
CA ARG A 122 -11.78 12.62 41.31
C ARG A 122 -12.36 11.41 40.55
N MET A 123 -13.58 11.53 40.04
CA MET A 123 -14.26 10.47 39.28
C MET A 123 -13.49 10.10 38.01
N ALA A 124 -12.89 11.08 37.34
CA ALA A 124 -12.13 10.86 36.10
C ALA A 124 -10.95 9.89 36.27
N ILE A 125 -10.34 9.86 37.46
CA ILE A 125 -9.17 9.02 37.78
C ILE A 125 -9.54 7.82 38.66
N GLU A 126 -10.82 7.64 38.97
CA GLU A 126 -11.29 6.52 39.75
C GLU A 126 -11.30 5.26 38.88
N VAL A 127 -10.90 4.14 39.48
CA VAL A 127 -10.90 2.83 38.83
C VAL A 127 -12.07 2.04 39.38
N ASP A 128 -12.80 1.38 38.49
CA ASP A 128 -13.89 0.50 38.90
C ASP A 128 -13.37 -0.64 39.80
N PRO A 129 -13.97 -0.88 40.99
CA PRO A 129 -13.49 -1.90 41.91
C PRO A 129 -13.55 -3.34 41.38
N LEU A 130 -14.50 -3.66 40.48
CA LEU A 130 -14.57 -4.98 39.85
C LEU A 130 -13.46 -5.12 38.82
N ALA A 131 -13.20 -4.08 38.01
CA ALA A 131 -12.08 -4.08 37.07
C ALA A 131 -10.73 -4.23 37.79
N TYR A 132 -10.53 -3.52 38.90
CA TYR A 132 -9.32 -3.64 39.72
C TYR A 132 -9.13 -5.05 40.29
N LYS A 133 -10.18 -5.65 40.86
CA LYS A 133 -10.13 -7.02 41.38
C LYS A 133 -9.88 -8.05 40.29
N ALA A 134 -10.49 -7.88 39.12
CA ALA A 134 -10.27 -8.75 37.97
C ALA A 134 -8.82 -8.67 37.48
N ASP A 135 -8.26 -7.45 37.37
CA ASP A 135 -6.86 -7.23 37.00
C ASP A 135 -5.89 -7.90 37.98
N GLN A 136 -6.11 -7.74 39.29
CA GLN A 136 -5.34 -8.47 40.30
C GLN A 136 -5.40 -9.99 40.11
N ARG A 137 -6.59 -10.53 39.86
CA ARG A 137 -6.74 -11.97 39.61
C ARG A 137 -6.02 -12.42 38.34
N PHE A 138 -6.03 -11.61 37.28
CA PHE A 138 -5.31 -11.91 36.06
C PHE A 138 -3.79 -11.87 36.25
N GLN A 139 -3.27 -10.94 37.07
CA GLN A 139 -1.85 -10.90 37.42
C GLN A 139 -1.42 -12.13 38.24
N GLU A 140 -2.24 -12.55 39.21
CA GLU A 140 -2.01 -13.80 39.96
C GLU A 140 -1.96 -15.02 39.03
N LEU A 141 -2.97 -15.17 38.17
CA LEU A 141 -3.04 -16.26 37.21
C LEU A 141 -1.85 -16.24 36.23
N SER A 142 -1.42 -15.06 35.78
CA SER A 142 -0.22 -14.92 34.95
C SER A 142 1.02 -15.43 35.69
N GLY A 143 1.19 -15.04 36.97
CA GLY A 143 2.31 -15.50 37.78
C GLY A 143 2.28 -17.00 38.13
N GLU A 144 1.09 -17.60 38.22
CA GLU A 144 0.93 -19.06 38.35
C GLU A 144 1.37 -19.76 37.06
N ILE A 145 1.01 -19.22 35.89
CA ILE A 145 1.39 -19.77 34.58
C ILE A 145 2.88 -19.61 34.31
N ASP A 146 3.49 -18.48 34.66
CA ASP A 146 4.93 -18.22 34.45
C ASP A 146 5.84 -19.19 35.22
N GLN A 147 5.32 -19.90 36.22
CA GLN A 147 6.04 -20.94 36.97
C GLN A 147 6.01 -22.32 36.29
N ILE A 148 5.11 -22.53 35.33
CA ILE A 148 4.95 -23.79 34.63
C ILE A 148 5.92 -23.79 33.43
N PRO A 149 6.73 -24.85 33.23
CA PRO A 149 7.62 -24.94 32.07
C PRO A 149 6.87 -24.86 30.74
N GLU A 150 7.45 -24.15 29.76
CA GLU A 150 6.86 -24.02 28.41
C GLU A 150 6.57 -25.37 27.74
N GLU A 151 7.36 -26.39 28.05
CA GLU A 151 7.23 -27.76 27.54
C GLU A 151 5.86 -28.37 27.82
N ASP A 152 5.25 -28.02 28.97
CA ASP A 152 3.93 -28.49 29.37
C ASP A 152 2.80 -27.88 28.52
N PHE A 153 3.05 -26.72 27.90
CA PHE A 153 2.09 -26.03 27.06
C PHE A 153 2.23 -26.37 25.57
N SER A 154 3.36 -26.92 25.14
CA SER A 154 3.67 -27.18 23.72
C SER A 154 2.54 -27.90 22.98
N LYS A 155 1.99 -28.97 23.57
CA LYS A 155 0.85 -29.71 22.97
C LYS A 155 -0.42 -28.87 22.81
N ASN A 156 -0.71 -28.01 23.79
CA ASN A 156 -1.88 -27.14 23.77
C ASN A 156 -1.71 -26.05 22.70
N TRP A 157 -0.51 -25.49 22.57
CA TRP A 157 -0.18 -24.51 21.55
C TRP A 157 -0.27 -25.09 20.15
N GLU A 158 0.33 -26.26 19.90
CA GLU A 158 0.25 -26.94 18.61
C GLU A 158 -1.22 -27.18 18.21
N SER A 159 -2.02 -27.74 19.13
CA SER A 159 -3.43 -27.97 18.87
C SER A 159 -4.19 -26.68 18.55
N HIS A 160 -3.92 -25.60 19.28
CA HIS A 160 -4.53 -24.29 19.04
C HIS A 160 -4.13 -23.68 17.68
N ILE A 161 -2.86 -23.81 17.29
CA ILE A 161 -2.36 -23.35 15.99
C ILE A 161 -3.11 -24.06 14.85
N TYR A 162 -3.24 -25.39 14.92
CA TYR A 162 -3.97 -26.16 13.91
C TYR A 162 -5.46 -25.80 13.87
N ALA A 163 -6.11 -25.65 15.03
CA ALA A 163 -7.52 -25.25 15.10
C ALA A 163 -7.77 -23.86 14.51
N SER A 164 -6.78 -22.96 14.62
CA SER A 164 -6.82 -21.61 14.05
C SER A 164 -6.45 -21.57 12.56
N GLY A 165 -6.24 -22.73 11.91
CA GLY A 165 -5.85 -22.85 10.51
C GLY A 165 -4.37 -22.57 10.24
N GLY A 166 -3.54 -22.53 11.28
CA GLY A 166 -2.08 -22.41 11.18
C GLY A 166 -1.39 -23.77 10.97
N THR A 167 -0.06 -23.74 10.88
CA THR A 167 0.78 -24.95 10.74
C THR A 167 2.00 -24.84 11.66
N THR A 168 2.43 -25.98 12.22
CA THR A 168 3.72 -26.09 12.94
C THR A 168 4.78 -26.79 12.10
N ASP A 169 4.49 -27.14 10.84
CA ASP A 169 5.45 -27.74 9.92
C ASP A 169 6.55 -26.74 9.55
N GLU A 170 7.79 -27.04 9.94
CA GLU A 170 8.95 -26.18 9.71
C GLU A 170 9.21 -25.88 8.22
N LYS A 171 8.88 -26.80 7.30
CA LYS A 171 9.11 -26.59 5.87
C LYS A 171 8.13 -25.57 5.31
N GLU A 172 6.86 -25.67 5.67
CA GLU A 172 5.85 -24.68 5.26
C GLU A 172 6.11 -23.31 5.92
N LEU A 173 6.56 -23.28 7.18
CA LEU A 173 6.97 -22.04 7.85
C LEU A 173 8.16 -21.37 7.15
N LYS A 174 9.21 -22.13 6.80
CA LYS A 174 10.38 -21.61 6.04
C LYS A 174 9.99 -21.06 4.67
N LYS A 175 9.08 -21.74 3.97
CA LYS A 175 8.53 -21.32 2.68
C LYS A 175 7.69 -20.03 2.79
N HIS A 176 6.95 -19.85 3.88
CA HIS A 176 6.19 -18.62 4.11
C HIS A 176 7.09 -17.43 4.46
N ASN A 177 8.13 -17.63 5.28
CA ASN A 177 9.07 -16.57 5.65
C ASN A 177 9.87 -16.05 4.43
N THR A 178 10.40 -16.96 3.61
CA THR A 178 11.10 -16.59 2.36
C THR A 178 10.20 -15.83 1.38
N LYS A 179 8.90 -16.14 1.36
CA LYS A 179 7.92 -15.44 0.50
C LYS A 179 7.61 -14.01 0.99
N LYS A 180 7.78 -13.74 2.28
CA LYS A 180 7.55 -12.43 2.92
C LYS A 180 8.77 -11.51 2.73
N GLU A 181 9.97 -12.05 2.91
CA GLU A 181 11.23 -11.35 2.59
C GLU A 181 11.32 -10.96 1.11
N ALA A 182 10.80 -11.80 0.20
CA ALA A 182 10.73 -11.46 -1.23
C ALA A 182 9.79 -10.29 -1.57
N LYS A 183 8.92 -9.84 -0.64
CA LYS A 183 7.94 -8.76 -0.86
C LYS A 183 8.34 -7.42 -0.24
N GLU A 184 9.24 -7.40 0.75
CA GLU A 184 9.65 -6.15 1.41
C GLU A 184 10.97 -5.62 0.81
N LYS A 185 10.83 -4.56 0.01
CA LYS A 185 11.89 -3.75 -0.64
C LYS A 185 12.70 -4.45 -1.74
N GLN A 186 12.11 -4.55 -2.93
CA GLN A 186 12.90 -4.48 -4.15
C GLN A 186 12.41 -3.28 -4.96
N ILE A 187 13.22 -2.21 -5.00
CA ILE A 187 13.12 -1.18 -6.05
C ILE A 187 13.00 -1.94 -7.37
N SER A 188 12.03 -1.59 -8.21
CA SER A 188 11.77 -2.32 -9.46
C SER A 188 13.09 -2.49 -10.21
N THR A 189 13.39 -3.69 -10.73
CA THR A 189 14.64 -3.94 -11.48
C THR A 189 14.89 -2.90 -12.58
N HIS A 190 13.82 -2.33 -13.13
CA HIS A 190 13.85 -1.23 -14.10
C HIS A 190 14.25 0.11 -13.47
N GLN A 191 13.75 0.44 -12.27
CA GLN A 191 14.16 1.64 -11.52
C GLN A 191 15.64 1.60 -11.13
N VAL A 192 16.17 0.42 -10.76
CA VAL A 192 17.62 0.26 -10.53
C VAL A 192 18.40 0.50 -11.84
N THR A 193 17.89 0.02 -12.98
CA THR A 193 18.52 0.30 -14.29
C THR A 193 18.50 1.80 -14.60
N ILE A 194 17.39 2.49 -14.34
CA ILE A 194 17.23 3.93 -14.56
C ILE A 194 18.27 4.73 -13.78
N GLN A 195 18.55 4.37 -12.52
CA GLN A 195 19.57 5.06 -11.71
C GLN A 195 20.96 5.02 -12.36
N TYR A 196 21.33 3.92 -13.02
CA TYR A 196 22.60 3.84 -13.74
C TYR A 196 22.58 4.56 -15.10
N ILE A 197 21.41 4.62 -15.75
CA ILE A 197 21.21 5.44 -16.95
C ILE A 197 21.41 6.93 -16.62
N GLU A 198 20.82 7.41 -15.53
CA GLU A 198 20.99 8.78 -15.04
C GLU A 198 22.44 9.12 -14.67
N GLN A 199 23.24 8.10 -14.32
CA GLN A 199 24.69 8.23 -14.08
C GLN A 199 25.51 8.23 -15.39
N GLY A 200 24.88 8.05 -16.55
CA GLY A 200 25.54 8.05 -17.85
C GLY A 200 26.34 6.78 -18.17
N MET A 201 26.07 5.66 -17.49
CA MET A 201 26.81 4.41 -17.68
C MET A 201 26.43 3.72 -18.99
N SER A 202 27.38 3.01 -19.60
CA SER A 202 27.13 2.17 -20.77
C SER A 202 26.38 0.87 -20.40
N LEU A 203 25.70 0.24 -21.37
CA LEU A 203 24.99 -1.03 -21.14
C LEU A 203 25.90 -2.14 -20.59
N LYS A 204 27.18 -2.11 -20.94
CA LYS A 204 28.17 -3.09 -20.48
C LYS A 204 28.52 -2.87 -19.00
N GLU A 205 28.75 -1.63 -18.60
CA GLU A 205 29.02 -1.28 -17.20
C GLU A 205 27.80 -1.58 -16.32
N ILE A 206 26.58 -1.26 -16.81
CA ILE A 206 25.34 -1.62 -16.11
C ILE A 206 25.20 -3.14 -15.95
N SER A 207 25.57 -3.91 -16.97
CA SER A 207 25.54 -5.37 -16.93
C SER A 207 26.50 -5.93 -15.86
N GLU A 208 27.72 -5.40 -15.81
CA GLU A 208 28.77 -5.81 -14.87
C GLU A 208 28.43 -5.43 -13.43
N GLU A 209 28.05 -4.16 -13.17
CA GLU A 209 27.68 -3.66 -11.85
C GLU A 209 26.44 -4.36 -11.27
N ARG A 210 25.50 -4.75 -12.13
CA ARG A 210 24.27 -5.42 -11.70
C ARG A 210 24.38 -6.95 -11.65
N GLY A 211 25.50 -7.52 -12.08
CA GLY A 211 25.65 -8.98 -12.20
C GLY A 211 24.59 -9.62 -13.12
N MET A 212 24.10 -8.88 -14.10
CA MET A 212 23.08 -9.32 -15.06
C MET A 212 23.70 -9.54 -16.44
N THR A 213 23.05 -10.33 -17.30
CA THR A 213 23.53 -10.49 -18.68
C THR A 213 23.28 -9.22 -19.49
N TYR A 214 24.18 -8.93 -20.45
CA TYR A 214 24.04 -7.80 -21.36
C TYR A 214 22.67 -7.80 -22.09
N SER A 215 22.22 -8.99 -22.51
CA SER A 215 20.91 -9.21 -23.13
C SER A 215 19.71 -8.84 -22.23
N THR A 216 19.86 -9.00 -20.91
CA THR A 216 18.82 -8.63 -19.94
C THR A 216 18.71 -7.12 -19.83
N ILE A 217 19.85 -6.42 -19.77
CA ILE A 217 19.88 -4.95 -19.72
C ILE A 217 19.32 -4.35 -21.02
N GLN A 218 19.64 -4.91 -22.18
CA GLN A 218 19.03 -4.51 -23.46
C GLN A 218 17.50 -4.63 -23.44
N GLY A 219 16.96 -5.70 -22.85
CA GLY A 219 15.51 -5.87 -22.66
C GLY A 219 14.90 -4.88 -21.66
N HIS A 220 15.65 -4.47 -20.64
CA HIS A 220 15.21 -3.42 -19.73
C HIS A 220 15.05 -2.08 -20.45
N ILE A 221 15.93 -1.71 -21.39
CA ILE A 221 15.81 -0.46 -22.15
C ILE A 221 14.48 -0.38 -22.89
N LEU A 222 14.04 -1.46 -23.54
CA LEU A 222 12.72 -1.52 -24.17
C LEU A 222 11.59 -1.29 -23.14
N THR A 223 11.63 -2.01 -22.03
CA THR A 223 10.61 -1.87 -20.99
C THR A 223 10.61 -0.47 -20.35
N ILE A 224 11.79 0.17 -20.28
CA ILE A 224 11.96 1.54 -19.77
C ILE A 224 11.37 2.54 -20.76
N SER A 225 11.63 2.38 -22.06
CA SER A 225 11.04 3.24 -23.11
C SER A 225 9.52 3.25 -23.07
N ASP A 226 8.90 2.09 -22.77
CA ASP A 226 7.44 1.96 -22.73
C ASP A 226 6.82 2.52 -21.44
N LYS A 227 7.50 2.36 -20.29
CA LYS A 227 6.92 2.64 -18.97
C LYS A 227 7.39 3.94 -18.33
N TYR A 228 8.52 4.49 -18.77
CA TYR A 228 9.16 5.66 -18.20
C TYR A 228 9.64 6.59 -19.34
N PRO A 229 8.73 7.23 -20.08
CA PRO A 229 9.06 8.03 -21.26
C PRO A 229 9.91 9.27 -20.96
N ASP A 230 9.98 9.71 -19.69
CA ASP A 230 10.80 10.84 -19.25
C ASP A 230 12.29 10.50 -19.12
N VAL A 231 12.67 9.22 -19.17
CA VAL A 231 14.06 8.78 -19.06
C VAL A 231 14.75 8.87 -20.42
N ASP A 232 15.82 9.65 -20.50
CA ASP A 232 16.63 9.74 -21.72
C ASP A 232 17.42 8.45 -21.97
N ILE A 233 17.02 7.70 -23.00
CA ILE A 233 17.69 6.47 -23.45
C ILE A 233 18.44 6.66 -24.77
N SER A 234 18.53 7.89 -25.29
CA SER A 234 19.07 8.20 -26.62
C SER A 234 20.49 7.67 -26.84
N ALA A 235 21.30 7.64 -25.77
CA ALA A 235 22.66 7.14 -25.75
C ALA A 235 22.79 5.63 -26.06
N TYR A 236 21.71 4.86 -25.92
CA TYR A 236 21.70 3.40 -26.12
C TYR A 236 21.12 2.98 -27.48
N ARG A 237 20.82 3.95 -28.35
CA ARG A 237 20.33 3.68 -29.70
C ARG A 237 21.37 2.85 -30.47
N PRO A 238 20.99 1.71 -31.07
CA PRO A 238 21.90 0.94 -31.92
C PRO A 238 22.45 1.76 -33.10
N GLU A 239 23.56 1.29 -33.69
CA GLU A 239 24.19 1.94 -34.84
C GLU A 239 23.19 2.22 -35.96
N SER A 240 23.34 3.36 -36.64
CA SER A 240 22.39 3.83 -37.68
C SER A 240 22.15 2.79 -38.78
N VAL A 241 23.21 2.17 -39.30
CA VAL A 241 23.11 1.14 -40.34
C VAL A 241 22.30 -0.07 -39.87
N LEU A 242 22.46 -0.46 -38.60
CA LEU A 242 21.71 -1.56 -38.00
C LEU A 242 20.24 -1.17 -37.79
N MET A 243 19.98 0.05 -37.31
CA MET A 243 18.63 0.59 -37.14
C MET A 243 17.86 0.67 -38.45
N ASP A 244 18.49 1.20 -39.51
CA ASP A 244 17.85 1.32 -40.83
C ASP A 244 17.47 -0.06 -41.37
N ARG A 245 18.39 -1.03 -41.24
CA ARG A 245 18.14 -2.41 -41.66
C ARG A 245 17.02 -3.08 -40.88
N ILE A 246 16.96 -2.88 -39.56
CA ILE A 246 15.87 -3.43 -38.72
C ILE A 246 14.54 -2.75 -39.08
N ASN A 247 14.51 -1.44 -39.30
CA ASN A 247 13.31 -0.68 -39.65
C ASN A 247 12.73 -1.11 -41.01
N GLU A 248 13.58 -1.25 -42.03
CA GLU A 248 13.16 -1.75 -43.34
C GLU A 248 12.54 -3.15 -43.26
N VAL A 249 13.19 -4.04 -42.51
CA VAL A 249 12.71 -5.40 -42.31
C VAL A 249 11.41 -5.42 -41.52
N TYR A 250 11.30 -4.58 -40.49
CA TYR A 250 10.10 -4.44 -39.67
C TYR A 250 8.90 -3.99 -40.51
N LYS A 251 9.01 -2.88 -41.26
CA LYS A 251 7.95 -2.38 -42.15
C LYS A 251 7.54 -3.40 -43.21
N LYS A 252 8.51 -4.11 -43.79
CA LYS A 252 8.24 -5.15 -44.78
C LYS A 252 7.50 -6.34 -44.16
N ALA A 253 7.86 -6.74 -42.94
CA ALA A 253 7.17 -7.80 -42.20
C ALA A 253 5.77 -7.37 -41.79
N GLU A 254 5.59 -6.14 -41.33
CA GLU A 254 4.32 -5.55 -40.91
C GLU A 254 3.30 -5.51 -42.05
N SER A 255 3.73 -5.14 -43.26
CA SER A 255 2.87 -5.14 -44.46
C SER A 255 2.26 -6.51 -44.81
N LYS A 256 2.78 -7.60 -44.24
CA LYS A 256 2.34 -8.98 -44.47
C LYS A 256 1.95 -9.71 -43.18
N ALA A 257 1.95 -9.02 -42.04
CA ALA A 257 1.72 -9.60 -40.73
C ALA A 257 0.23 -9.91 -40.52
N LYS A 258 -0.02 -11.01 -39.81
CA LYS A 258 -1.35 -11.39 -39.32
C LYS A 258 -1.49 -11.03 -37.84
N GLU A 259 -2.71 -11.09 -37.32
CA GLU A 259 -2.99 -10.79 -35.91
C GLU A 259 -2.12 -11.62 -34.94
N ASP A 260 -1.88 -12.90 -35.27
CA ASP A 260 -1.02 -13.80 -34.48
C ASP A 260 0.49 -13.45 -34.52
N ASP A 261 0.92 -12.54 -35.40
CA ASP A 261 2.33 -12.16 -35.55
C ASP A 261 2.75 -11.05 -34.56
N TYR A 262 1.79 -10.44 -33.87
CA TYR A 262 2.01 -9.40 -32.88
C TYR A 262 2.21 -9.99 -31.48
N SER A 263 3.02 -9.31 -30.68
CA SER A 263 3.21 -9.55 -29.26
C SER A 263 2.20 -8.73 -28.46
N GLY A 264 2.02 -9.03 -27.17
CA GLY A 264 1.05 -8.34 -26.31
C GLY A 264 1.32 -6.84 -26.09
N ASP A 265 2.48 -6.34 -26.51
CA ASP A 265 2.87 -4.93 -26.52
C ASP A 265 2.54 -4.22 -27.86
N GLY A 266 1.85 -4.90 -28.79
CA GLY A 266 1.47 -4.35 -30.08
C GLY A 266 2.57 -4.36 -31.14
N ARG A 267 3.77 -4.88 -30.82
CA ARG A 267 4.91 -4.98 -31.75
C ARG A 267 4.99 -6.35 -32.41
N LEU A 268 5.56 -6.44 -33.61
CA LEU A 268 5.83 -7.74 -34.23
C LEU A 268 6.75 -8.59 -33.36
N LYS A 269 6.43 -9.88 -33.22
CA LYS A 269 7.27 -10.85 -32.50
C LYS A 269 8.71 -10.78 -33.02
N SER A 270 9.66 -10.62 -32.09
CA SER A 270 11.09 -10.52 -32.42
C SER A 270 11.63 -11.72 -33.21
N SER A 271 10.97 -12.89 -33.14
CA SER A 271 11.28 -14.09 -33.93
C SER A 271 11.03 -13.93 -35.43
N ILE A 272 10.09 -13.06 -35.82
CA ILE A 272 9.80 -12.76 -37.23
C ILE A 272 10.95 -11.92 -37.80
N ILE A 273 11.34 -10.89 -37.06
CA ILE A 273 12.44 -9.99 -37.45
C ILE A 273 13.78 -10.73 -37.43
N PHE A 274 14.02 -11.59 -36.44
CA PHE A 274 15.21 -12.43 -36.35
C PHE A 274 15.41 -13.29 -37.61
N ARG A 275 14.35 -14.01 -38.03
CA ARG A 275 14.37 -14.83 -39.25
C ARG A 275 14.57 -13.99 -40.50
N ALA A 276 13.90 -12.84 -40.58
CA ALA A 276 13.99 -11.95 -41.74
C ALA A 276 15.39 -11.30 -41.88
N LEU A 277 16.14 -11.17 -40.78
CA LEU A 277 17.53 -10.72 -40.78
C LEU A 277 18.55 -11.83 -41.04
N GLY A 278 18.08 -13.07 -41.25
CA GLY A 278 18.90 -14.24 -41.54
C GLY A 278 19.66 -14.78 -40.34
N ASP A 279 19.07 -14.66 -39.14
CA ASP A 279 19.59 -15.22 -37.88
C ASP A 279 20.96 -14.67 -37.43
N LYS A 280 21.39 -13.53 -38.00
CA LYS A 280 22.71 -12.91 -37.73
C LYS A 280 22.73 -11.93 -36.57
N ILE A 281 21.56 -11.45 -36.13
CA ILE A 281 21.41 -10.43 -35.08
C ILE A 281 20.62 -11.07 -33.96
N ASP A 282 21.13 -11.02 -32.73
CA ASP A 282 20.48 -11.66 -31.60
C ASP A 282 19.16 -10.96 -31.20
N TYR A 283 18.31 -11.70 -30.50
CA TYR A 283 17.00 -11.23 -30.05
C TYR A 283 17.05 -10.01 -29.13
N ALA A 284 18.10 -9.87 -28.33
CA ALA A 284 18.19 -8.77 -27.37
C ALA A 284 18.55 -7.46 -28.08
N THR A 285 19.42 -7.52 -29.09
CA THR A 285 19.70 -6.39 -29.98
C THR A 285 18.47 -5.94 -30.78
N ILE A 286 17.64 -6.89 -31.24
CA ILE A 286 16.36 -6.55 -31.89
C ILE A 286 15.40 -5.86 -30.92
N LYS A 287 15.29 -6.37 -29.69
CA LYS A 287 14.45 -5.74 -28.64
C LYS A 287 14.95 -4.36 -28.24
N LEU A 288 16.27 -4.16 -28.18
CA LEU A 288 16.85 -2.84 -27.96
C LEU A 288 16.46 -1.88 -29.09
N ALA A 289 16.53 -2.33 -30.35
CA ALA A 289 16.12 -1.50 -31.49
C ALA A 289 14.63 -1.12 -31.45
N TYR A 290 13.76 -2.00 -30.97
CA TYR A 290 12.32 -1.72 -30.82
C TYR A 290 12.03 -0.54 -29.89
N ALA A 291 12.91 -0.25 -28.92
CA ALA A 291 12.79 0.90 -28.04
C ALA A 291 12.89 2.24 -28.78
N PHE A 292 13.37 2.23 -30.03
CA PHE A 292 13.63 3.40 -30.86
C PHE A 292 12.89 3.35 -32.21
N LEU A 293 11.95 2.43 -32.39
CA LEU A 293 11.09 2.39 -33.56
C LEU A 293 9.84 3.24 -33.31
N ASP A 294 9.53 4.13 -34.24
CA ASP A 294 8.22 4.77 -34.32
C ASP A 294 7.23 3.71 -34.85
N ILE A 295 6.49 3.08 -33.95
CA ILE A 295 5.44 2.08 -34.23
C ILE A 295 4.08 2.73 -34.06
#